data_AF-A0A286CZK0-F1
#
_entry.id   AF-A0A286CZK0-F1
#
_cell.length_a   1.000
_cell.length_b   1.000
_cell.length_c   1.000
_cell.angle_alpha   90.00
_cell.angle_beta   90.00
_cell.angle_gamma   90.00
#
_symmetry.space_group_name_H-M   'P 1'
#
loop_
_entity.id
_entity.type
_entity.pdbx_description
1 polymer ?
#
loop_
_entity_poly.entity_id
_entity_poly.type
_entity_poly.pdbx_seq_one_letter_code
_entity_poly.pdbx_strand_id
1 'polypeptide(L)'
;MNRRAYAIPLIALLGLAGTASADTLLIDRAAEKPAEAVPVRGQTAAQVEARFGAPQQKLEPRGGQKRQWPVINRWVYPAFTVYFEKNRVIDVVANQAGPEEIGPKPPIR
;
A
#
# COMPACT_ATOMS: atom_id res chain seq x y z
N MET A 1 -56.20 31.19 -8.75
CA MET A 1 -55.92 29.75 -8.94
C MET A 1 -54.44 29.42 -8.74
N ASN A 2 -54.07 29.07 -7.51
CA ASN A 2 -53.32 27.87 -7.11
C ASN A 2 -51.89 27.62 -7.66
N ARG A 3 -51.04 28.65 -7.84
CA ARG A 3 -49.59 28.42 -8.11
C ARG A 3 -48.82 27.75 -6.95
N ARG A 4 -49.39 27.76 -5.74
CA ARG A 4 -48.82 27.13 -4.53
C ARG A 4 -48.96 25.60 -4.49
N ALA A 5 -49.87 25.04 -5.30
CA ALA A 5 -50.19 23.61 -5.29
C ALA A 5 -49.11 22.73 -5.97
N TYR A 6 -48.27 23.32 -6.83
CA TYR A 6 -47.20 22.60 -7.53
C TYR A 6 -45.85 22.63 -6.80
N ALA A 7 -45.73 23.43 -5.73
CA ALA A 7 -44.47 23.54 -4.97
C ALA A 7 -44.24 22.33 -4.02
N ILE A 8 -45.32 21.69 -3.58
CA ILE A 8 -45.30 20.57 -2.63
C ILE A 8 -44.73 19.27 -3.24
N PRO A 9 -45.12 18.83 -4.46
CA PRO A 9 -44.52 17.62 -5.05
C PRO A 9 -43.05 17.80 -5.43
N LEU A 10 -42.61 19.04 -5.70
CA LEU A 10 -41.21 19.32 -6.08
C LEU A 10 -40.25 19.15 -4.89
N ILE A 11 -40.67 19.52 -3.67
CA ILE A 11 -39.87 19.36 -2.45
C ILE A 11 -39.79 17.89 -2.02
N ALA A 12 -40.87 17.12 -2.23
CA ALA A 12 -40.89 15.70 -1.91
C ALA A 12 -39.92 14.87 -2.80
N LEU A 13 -39.67 15.31 -4.04
CA LEU A 13 -38.72 14.62 -4.93
C LEU A 13 -37.24 14.86 -4.57
N LEU A 14 -36.89 16.00 -3.95
CA LEU A 14 -35.49 16.29 -3.57
C LEU A 14 -35.00 15.46 -2.37
N GLY A 15 -35.91 14.91 -1.55
CA GLY A 15 -35.56 14.09 -0.39
C GLY A 15 -35.07 12.67 -0.71
N LEU A 16 -35.20 12.23 -1.97
CA LEU A 16 -34.74 10.91 -2.43
C LEU A 16 -33.31 10.93 -3.00
N ALA A 17 -32.61 12.06 -2.96
CA ALA A 17 -31.21 12.13 -3.30
C ALA A 17 -30.39 11.38 -2.24
N GLY A 18 -30.14 10.10 -2.49
CA GLY A 18 -29.35 9.23 -1.60
C GLY A 18 -27.98 9.84 -1.28
N THR A 19 -27.49 9.56 -0.07
CA THR A 19 -26.12 9.87 0.32
C THR A 19 -25.18 9.11 -0.61
N ALA A 20 -24.53 9.81 -1.53
CA ALA A 20 -23.43 9.25 -2.28
C ALA A 20 -22.27 9.02 -1.30
N SER A 21 -22.08 7.77 -0.87
CA SER A 21 -20.85 7.36 -0.21
C SER A 21 -19.79 7.18 -1.28
N ALA A 22 -18.82 8.11 -1.34
CA ALA A 22 -17.68 7.97 -2.21
C ALA A 22 -16.62 7.11 -1.50
N ASP A 23 -16.25 5.99 -2.10
CA ASP A 23 -15.07 5.25 -1.68
C ASP A 23 -13.83 6.12 -1.95
N THR A 24 -13.07 6.41 -0.89
CA THR A 24 -11.78 7.08 -1.06
C THR A 24 -10.76 6.01 -1.45
N LEU A 25 -10.39 5.96 -2.73
CA LEU A 25 -9.32 5.10 -3.21
C LEU A 25 -8.00 5.55 -2.58
N LEU A 26 -7.31 4.65 -1.88
CA LEU A 26 -6.01 4.85 -1.19
C LEU A 26 -4.82 5.10 -2.16
N ILE A 27 -5.04 5.72 -3.32
CA ILE A 27 -3.95 6.15 -4.21
C ILE A 27 -3.07 7.17 -3.51
N ASP A 28 -3.64 7.99 -2.61
CA ASP A 28 -2.91 8.97 -1.83
C ASP A 28 -1.93 8.33 -0.82
N ARG A 29 -2.12 7.07 -0.38
CA ARG A 29 -1.17 6.41 0.53
C ARG A 29 0.16 6.05 -0.14
N ALA A 30 0.13 5.68 -1.42
CA ALA A 30 1.38 5.46 -2.15
C ALA A 30 2.23 6.74 -2.27
N ALA A 31 1.58 7.91 -2.15
CA ALA A 31 2.22 9.22 -2.08
C ALA A 31 2.51 9.67 -0.63
N GLU A 32 1.79 9.16 0.36
CA GLU A 32 2.13 9.32 1.78
C GLU A 32 3.46 8.64 2.06
N LYS A 33 4.50 9.47 2.15
CA LYS A 33 5.82 9.05 2.63
C LYS A 33 5.60 8.31 3.95
N PRO A 34 6.12 7.08 4.11
CA PRO A 34 6.04 6.39 5.39
C PRO A 34 6.54 7.34 6.48
N ALA A 35 5.77 7.47 7.56
CA ALA A 35 6.10 8.34 8.68
C ALA A 35 7.49 7.98 9.29
N GLU A 36 7.94 6.75 9.04
CA GLU A 36 9.26 6.26 9.39
C GLU A 36 10.23 6.33 8.20
N ALA A 37 11.45 6.77 8.47
CA ALA A 37 12.49 6.90 7.45
C ALA A 37 12.89 5.50 6.93
N VAL A 38 12.34 5.05 5.81
CA VAL A 38 12.67 3.74 5.19
C VAL A 38 14.07 3.69 4.56
N PRO A 39 14.65 2.49 4.35
CA PRO A 39 15.87 2.32 3.57
C PRO A 39 15.76 2.94 2.17
N VAL A 40 16.85 3.54 1.70
CA VAL A 40 16.93 4.11 0.35
C VAL A 40 17.54 3.08 -0.59
N ARG A 41 17.06 3.05 -1.83
CA ARG A 41 17.60 2.22 -2.91
C ARG A 41 19.13 2.38 -3.01
N GLY A 42 19.83 1.27 -3.15
CA GLY A 42 21.30 1.23 -3.23
C GLY A 42 22.04 1.15 -1.88
N GLN A 43 21.37 1.32 -0.72
CA GLN A 43 21.99 1.02 0.57
C GLN A 43 22.40 -0.46 0.66
N THR A 44 23.45 -0.77 1.41
CA THR A 44 23.85 -2.17 1.65
C THR A 44 22.98 -2.80 2.74
N ALA A 45 22.83 -4.12 2.71
CA ALA A 45 22.14 -4.86 3.77
C ALA A 45 22.73 -4.57 5.16
N ALA A 46 24.06 -4.41 5.25
CA ALA A 46 24.73 -4.02 6.49
C ALA A 46 24.37 -2.59 6.95
N GLN A 47 24.25 -1.63 6.03
CA GLN A 47 23.80 -0.27 6.35
C GLN A 47 22.34 -0.26 6.83
N VAL A 48 21.49 -1.09 6.21
CA VAL A 48 20.10 -1.27 6.65
C VAL A 48 20.07 -1.88 8.05
N GLU A 49 20.79 -2.97 8.28
CA GLU A 49 20.86 -3.63 9.59
C GLU A 49 21.41 -2.70 10.68
N ALA A 50 22.42 -1.88 10.36
CA ALA A 50 22.97 -0.90 11.29
C ALA A 50 21.97 0.22 11.66
N ARG A 51 21.09 0.62 10.74
CA ARG A 51 20.14 1.71 10.94
C ARG A 51 18.81 1.27 11.54
N PHE A 52 18.33 0.09 11.16
CA PHE A 52 17.01 -0.43 11.51
C PHE A 52 17.05 -1.61 12.48
N GLY A 53 18.25 -2.11 12.79
CA GLY A 53 18.44 -3.33 13.56
C GLY A 53 18.25 -4.60 12.74
N ALA A 54 18.28 -5.73 13.44
CA ALA A 54 18.02 -7.03 12.85
C ALA A 54 16.55 -7.12 12.37
N PRO A 55 16.30 -7.68 11.17
CA PRO A 55 14.94 -7.89 10.69
C PRO A 55 14.20 -8.94 11.53
N GLN A 56 12.87 -8.84 11.59
CA GLN A 56 12.02 -9.85 12.24
C GLN A 56 12.12 -11.20 11.54
N GLN A 57 12.20 -11.18 10.21
CA GLN A 57 12.31 -12.39 9.40
C GLN A 57 13.16 -12.15 8.16
N LYS A 58 14.04 -13.09 7.83
CA LYS A 58 14.71 -13.17 6.53
C LYS A 58 14.01 -14.27 5.74
N LEU A 59 13.22 -13.89 4.73
CA LEU A 59 12.47 -14.84 3.90
C LEU A 59 13.41 -15.60 2.98
N GLU A 60 12.98 -16.80 2.57
CA GLU A 60 13.68 -17.61 1.57
C GLU A 60 13.96 -16.78 0.30
N PRO A 61 15.21 -16.81 -0.19
CA PRO A 61 15.57 -16.11 -1.41
C PRO A 61 14.80 -16.66 -2.61
N ARG A 62 14.53 -15.81 -3.60
CA ARG A 62 13.85 -16.20 -4.85
C ARG A 62 14.62 -15.72 -6.06
N GLY A 63 14.42 -16.39 -7.19
CA GLY A 63 15.24 -16.18 -8.38
C GLY A 63 16.46 -17.11 -8.38
N GLY A 64 17.43 -16.84 -9.25
CA GLY A 64 18.66 -17.62 -9.38
C GLY A 64 18.58 -18.84 -10.31
N GLN A 65 17.39 -19.23 -10.78
CA GLN A 65 17.25 -20.41 -11.67
C GLN A 65 17.84 -20.17 -13.07
N LYS A 66 18.01 -18.91 -13.47
CA LYS A 66 18.63 -18.50 -14.73
C LYS A 66 19.58 -17.36 -14.47
N ARG A 67 20.62 -17.22 -15.30
CA ARG A 67 21.58 -16.10 -15.20
C ARG A 67 20.90 -14.71 -15.23
N GLN A 68 19.81 -14.59 -15.98
CA GLN A 68 19.02 -13.36 -16.11
C GLN A 68 18.03 -13.12 -14.97
N TRP A 69 17.88 -14.07 -14.05
CA TRP A 69 16.97 -13.99 -12.90
C TRP A 69 17.81 -13.85 -11.64
N PRO A 70 18.14 -12.60 -11.22
CA PRO A 70 18.97 -12.41 -10.05
C PRO A 70 18.29 -12.99 -8.80
N VAL A 71 19.13 -13.40 -7.84
CA VAL A 71 18.64 -13.85 -6.53
C VAL A 71 18.23 -12.62 -5.72
N ILE A 72 16.99 -12.63 -5.24
CA ILE A 72 16.39 -11.58 -4.44
C ILE A 72 16.22 -12.08 -3.00
N ASN A 73 16.90 -11.40 -2.08
CA ASN A 73 16.73 -11.60 -0.64
C ASN A 73 15.66 -10.64 -0.12
N ARG A 74 14.86 -11.07 0.86
CA ARG A 74 13.78 -10.25 1.41
C ARG A 74 13.80 -10.28 2.92
N TRP A 75 13.89 -9.11 3.53
CA TRP A 75 13.93 -8.96 4.98
C TRP A 75 12.69 -8.19 5.42
N VAL A 76 11.99 -8.74 6.40
CA VAL A 76 10.75 -8.20 6.96
C VAL A 76 11.09 -7.43 8.24
N TYR A 77 10.70 -6.17 8.27
CA TYR A 77 10.65 -5.30 9.44
C TYR A 77 9.18 -5.09 9.84
N PRO A 78 8.88 -4.56 11.04
CA PRO A 78 7.50 -4.36 11.48
C PRO A 78 6.66 -3.56 10.48
N ALA A 79 7.18 -2.43 9.99
CA ALA A 79 6.46 -1.51 9.12
C ALA A 79 6.65 -1.75 7.61
N PHE A 80 7.69 -2.47 7.20
CA PHE A 80 8.03 -2.64 5.78
C PHE A 80 8.84 -3.91 5.50
N THR A 81 8.87 -4.31 4.23
CA THR A 81 9.72 -5.37 3.71
C THR A 81 10.73 -4.79 2.73
N VAL A 82 12.01 -5.08 2.95
CA VAL A 82 13.13 -4.64 2.11
C VAL A 82 13.55 -5.75 1.18
N TYR A 83 13.72 -5.43 -0.10
CA TYR A 83 14.16 -6.34 -1.15
C TYR A 83 15.60 -6.00 -1.53
N PHE A 84 16.46 -7.02 -1.55
CA PHE A 84 17.86 -6.88 -1.91
C PHE A 84 18.20 -7.74 -3.12
N GLU A 85 18.93 -7.18 -4.06
CA GLU A 85 19.72 -7.95 -5.02
C GLU A 85 21.16 -8.01 -4.51
N LYS A 86 21.70 -9.23 -4.39
CA LYS A 86 23.00 -9.46 -3.72
C LYS A 86 22.97 -8.88 -2.30
N ASN A 87 23.62 -7.72 -2.08
CA ASN A 87 23.60 -7.00 -0.81
C ASN A 87 22.99 -5.59 -0.90
N ARG A 88 22.43 -5.18 -2.04
CA ARG A 88 21.96 -3.82 -2.28
C ARG A 88 20.45 -3.75 -2.28
N VAL A 89 19.89 -2.75 -1.60
CA VAL A 89 18.45 -2.47 -1.63
C VAL A 89 18.03 -2.16 -3.06
N ILE A 90 17.06 -2.91 -3.57
CA ILE A 90 16.44 -2.65 -4.87
C ILE A 90 15.06 -2.04 -4.73
N ASP A 91 14.33 -2.38 -3.66
CA ASP A 91 12.97 -1.91 -3.40
C ASP A 91 12.58 -2.03 -1.91
N VAL A 92 11.60 -1.25 -1.49
CA VAL A 92 11.02 -1.27 -0.14
C VAL A 92 9.50 -1.15 -0.25
N VAL A 93 8.80 -2.12 0.33
CA VAL A 93 7.33 -2.18 0.31
C VAL A 93 6.81 -2.01 1.73
N ALA A 94 5.89 -1.08 1.95
CA ALA A 94 5.21 -0.94 3.24
C ALA A 94 4.35 -2.18 3.52
N ASN A 95 4.41 -2.69 4.75
CA ASN A 95 3.49 -3.73 5.19
C ASN A 95 2.12 -3.08 5.43
N GLN A 96 1.02 -3.77 5.11
CA GLN A 96 -0.34 -3.23 5.24
C GLN A 96 -0.56 -2.60 6.62
N ALA A 97 -1.04 -1.36 6.65
CA ALA A 97 -1.03 -0.51 7.84
C ALA A 97 -2.28 -0.70 8.74
N GLY A 98 -3.30 -1.43 8.28
CA GLY A 98 -4.49 -1.70 9.10
C GLY A 98 -5.37 -2.85 8.62
N PRO A 99 -6.23 -3.39 9.52
CA PRO A 99 -7.13 -4.52 9.22
C PRO A 99 -8.19 -4.21 8.17
N GLU A 100 -8.48 -2.93 7.93
CA GLU A 100 -9.47 -2.44 6.95
C GLU A 100 -8.85 -2.25 5.53
N GLU A 101 -7.54 -2.44 5.36
CA GLU A 101 -6.85 -2.19 4.09
C GLU A 101 -6.98 -3.38 3.13
N ILE A 102 -7.89 -3.26 2.17
CA ILE A 102 -8.02 -4.23 1.07
C ILE A 102 -6.91 -3.97 0.05
N GLY A 103 -5.87 -4.79 0.09
CA GLY A 103 -4.83 -4.83 -0.93
C GLY A 103 -5.36 -5.23 -2.31
N PRO A 104 -4.56 -5.14 -3.38
CA PRO A 104 -4.99 -5.52 -4.73
C PRO A 104 -5.53 -6.97 -4.72
N LYS A 105 -6.62 -7.20 -5.45
CA LYS A 105 -7.31 -8.50 -5.52
C LYS A 105 -6.28 -9.62 -5.69
N PRO A 106 -6.24 -10.62 -4.80
CA PRO A 106 -5.26 -11.69 -4.87
C PRO A 106 -5.40 -12.43 -6.22
N PRO A 107 -4.27 -12.91 -6.78
CA PRO A 107 -4.31 -13.63 -8.05
C PRO A 107 -5.19 -14.88 -7.92
N ILE A 108 -6.06 -15.07 -8.91
CA ILE A 108 -6.85 -16.28 -9.10
C ILE A 108 -5.86 -17.44 -9.34
N ARG A 109 -5.92 -18.47 -8.49
CA ARG A 109 -5.09 -19.68 -8.65
C ARG A 109 -5.60 -20.55 -9.78
#